data_AF-A0A974NY71-F1
#
_entry.id   AF-A0A974NY71-F1
#
_cell.length_a   1.000
_cell.length_b   1.000
_cell.length_c   1.000
_cell.angle_alpha   90.00
_cell.angle_beta   90.00
_cell.angle_gamma   90.00
#
_symmetry.space_group_name_H-M   'P 1'
#
loop_
_entity.id
_entity.type
_entity.pdbx_description
1 polymer ?
#
loop_
_entity_poly.entity_id
_entity_poly.type
_entity_poly.pdbx_seq_one_letter_code
_entity_poly.pdbx_strand_id
1 'polypeptide(L)'
;MATLANAVDPGDFADLVFASLVETARAKPAKRRGTTRSGTVDDTLCIAPTVEGFSEQYRTAVDHAIEQLAKASIAADPDRQALYAIVDKLLPDVRARHLERKIEQLLDVLADTHDPMAEFHTTVAADNTAIRQRFMHEVETLTSAEVAGRAGHEAKNRHQTAARWKAQARVFAVPYQGQDRFPTFQFDADGKPLPLIKRVLEVLPANRTPWQTAFWFVSSNSWLGGPAPRELLDDEAAVLEAAAHESDEISG
;
A
#
# COMPACT_ATOMS: atom_id res chain seq x y z
N MET A 1 -24.12 49.79 -1.32
CA MET A 1 -22.78 49.90 -0.69
C MET A 1 -21.80 49.16 -1.57
N ALA A 2 -21.16 49.90 -2.48
CA ALA A 2 -20.21 49.40 -3.46
C ALA A 2 -18.84 49.20 -2.81
N THR A 3 -18.15 48.09 -3.11
CA THR A 3 -16.72 47.95 -2.82
C THR A 3 -16.02 47.15 -3.93
N LEU A 4 -15.66 47.88 -4.99
CA LEU A 4 -14.45 47.72 -5.82
C LEU A 4 -14.06 46.30 -6.27
N ALA A 5 -14.91 45.68 -7.11
CA ALA A 5 -14.38 44.86 -8.19
C ALA A 5 -13.79 45.82 -9.24
N ASN A 6 -12.61 46.37 -8.94
CA ASN A 6 -11.85 47.07 -9.97
C ASN A 6 -11.51 46.00 -11.01
N ALA A 7 -12.10 46.15 -12.21
CA ALA A 7 -11.62 45.49 -13.40
C ALA A 7 -10.18 45.97 -13.61
N VAL A 8 -9.23 45.27 -12.98
CA VAL A 8 -7.83 45.40 -13.35
C VAL A 8 -7.80 45.00 -14.81
N ASP A 9 -7.31 45.89 -15.66
CA ASP A 9 -7.13 45.60 -17.06
C ASP A 9 -6.33 44.28 -17.17
N PRO A 10 -6.70 43.34 -18.06
CA PRO A 10 -5.97 42.08 -18.20
C PRO A 10 -4.47 42.26 -18.42
N GLY A 11 -4.05 43.37 -19.05
CA GLY A 11 -2.66 43.79 -19.18
C GLY A 11 -2.05 44.18 -17.84
N ASP A 12 -2.69 45.08 -17.08
CA ASP A 12 -2.22 45.51 -15.76
C ASP A 12 -2.10 44.33 -14.76
N PHE A 13 -3.03 43.37 -14.83
CA PHE A 13 -2.99 42.16 -14.00
C PHE A 13 -1.85 41.24 -14.44
N ALA A 14 -1.65 41.06 -15.75
CA ALA A 14 -0.53 40.29 -16.27
C ALA A 14 0.82 40.90 -15.87
N ASP A 15 0.95 42.23 -15.90
CA ASP A 15 2.16 42.95 -15.49
C ASP A 15 2.44 42.79 -13.99
N LEU A 16 1.39 42.82 -13.16
CA LEU A 16 1.50 42.57 -11.71
C LEU A 16 1.95 41.13 -11.41
N VAL A 17 1.34 40.15 -12.08
CA VAL A 17 1.71 38.73 -11.95
C VAL A 17 3.15 38.51 -12.43
N PHE A 18 3.53 39.14 -13.53
CA PHE A 18 4.89 39.10 -14.07
C PHE A 18 5.91 39.68 -13.08
N ALA A 19 5.66 40.88 -12.55
CA ALA A 19 6.54 41.53 -11.56
C ALA A 19 6.70 40.67 -10.29
N SER A 20 5.61 40.08 -9.80
CA SER A 20 5.64 39.17 -8.65
C SER A 20 6.47 37.90 -8.92
N LEU A 21 6.35 37.31 -10.11
CA LEU A 21 7.15 36.16 -10.50
C LEU A 21 8.64 36.50 -10.67
N VAL A 22 8.98 37.68 -11.22
CA VAL A 22 10.36 38.17 -11.34
C VAL A 22 10.99 38.38 -9.97
N GLU A 23 10.26 39.00 -9.05
CA GLU A 23 10.71 39.20 -7.68
C GLU A 23 10.97 37.85 -6.98
N THR A 24 10.07 36.89 -7.18
CA THR A 24 10.22 35.51 -6.69
C THR A 24 11.42 34.79 -7.31
N ALA A 25 11.74 35.06 -8.59
CA ALA A 25 12.91 34.53 -9.28
C ALA A 25 14.24 35.10 -8.81
N ARG A 26 14.25 36.38 -8.44
CA ARG A 26 15.43 37.07 -7.88
C ARG A 26 15.68 36.68 -6.42
N ALA A 27 14.65 36.26 -5.69
CA ALA A 27 14.79 35.75 -4.34
C ALA A 27 15.53 34.39 -4.32
N LYS A 28 16.67 34.33 -3.63
CA LYS A 28 17.52 33.12 -3.54
C LYS A 28 16.72 31.97 -2.91
N PRO A 29 16.73 30.74 -3.45
CA PRO A 29 15.94 29.65 -2.91
C PRO A 29 16.43 29.29 -1.50
N ALA A 30 15.61 29.57 -0.49
CA ALA A 30 15.86 29.09 0.86
C ALA A 30 15.89 27.56 0.83
N LYS A 31 17.00 26.96 1.30
CA LYS A 31 17.12 25.51 1.52
C LYS A 31 15.93 25.07 2.38
N ARG A 32 14.95 24.37 1.79
CA ARG A 32 13.93 23.64 2.55
C ARG A 32 14.63 22.51 3.29
N ARG A 33 15.11 22.80 4.51
CA ARG A 33 15.45 21.79 5.52
C ARG A 33 14.14 21.30 6.13
N GLY A 34 14.04 19.99 6.29
CA GLY A 34 12.86 19.35 6.85
C GLY A 34 12.55 19.77 8.28
N THR A 35 11.29 19.49 8.63
CA THR A 35 10.76 19.18 9.96
C THR A 35 9.83 20.21 10.62
N THR A 36 8.67 19.66 11.01
CA THR A 36 7.67 20.04 12.03
C THR A 36 6.70 21.20 11.78
N ARG A 37 5.40 20.83 11.80
CA ARG A 37 4.25 21.65 12.18
C ARG A 37 4.53 22.45 13.46
N SER A 38 4.40 23.76 13.40
CA SER A 38 3.74 24.57 14.44
C SER A 38 3.43 25.96 13.88
N GLY A 39 2.27 26.48 14.24
CA GLY A 39 1.63 27.61 13.59
C GLY A 39 2.26 28.96 13.87
N THR A 40 2.58 29.65 12.79
CA THR A 40 2.44 31.11 12.61
C THR A 40 2.19 31.28 11.13
N VAL A 41 1.10 31.96 10.79
CA VAL A 41 0.71 32.26 9.40
C VAL A 41 1.84 33.08 8.77
N ASP A 42 2.62 32.43 7.91
CA ASP A 42 3.61 33.10 7.05
C ASP A 42 2.84 33.63 5.84
N ASP A 43 2.88 34.95 5.67
CA ASP A 43 2.10 35.75 4.72
C ASP A 43 2.64 35.63 3.29
N THR A 44 3.08 34.41 2.93
CA THR A 44 3.46 34.09 1.55
C THR A 44 2.23 33.57 0.83
N LEU A 45 1.71 34.43 -0.04
CA LEU A 45 0.57 34.26 -0.93
C LEU A 45 0.50 32.87 -1.60
N CYS A 46 -0.09 31.88 -0.92
CA CYS A 46 -0.55 30.64 -1.54
C CYS A 46 -1.85 30.96 -2.30
N ILE A 47 -1.73 31.31 -3.57
CA ILE A 47 -2.90 31.42 -4.44
C ILE A 47 -3.43 29.99 -4.69
N ALA A 48 -4.45 29.59 -3.94
CA ALA A 48 -5.21 28.39 -4.21
C ALA A 48 -6.09 28.62 -5.45
N PRO A 49 -5.90 27.87 -6.56
CA PRO A 49 -6.71 28.04 -7.76
C PRO A 49 -7.95 27.15 -7.65
N THR A 50 -9.00 27.62 -7.00
CA THR A 50 -10.26 26.83 -6.84
C THR A 50 -11.51 27.60 -7.26
N VAL A 51 -11.43 28.44 -8.28
CA VAL A 51 -12.63 28.95 -8.98
C VAL A 51 -12.39 28.88 -10.48
N GLU A 52 -13.23 28.18 -11.23
CA GLU A 52 -13.07 27.95 -12.68
C GLU A 52 -12.85 29.25 -13.47
N GLY A 53 -13.54 30.34 -13.13
CA GLY A 53 -13.34 31.66 -13.74
C GLY A 53 -12.00 32.33 -13.45
N PHE A 54 -11.33 31.94 -12.36
CA PHE A 54 -10.00 32.42 -11.98
C PHE A 54 -8.92 31.72 -12.82
N SER A 55 -9.11 30.45 -13.18
CA SER A 55 -8.14 29.68 -13.98
C SER A 55 -7.98 30.20 -15.42
N GLU A 56 -9.08 30.62 -16.07
CA GLU A 56 -9.05 31.21 -17.42
C GLU A 56 -8.42 32.62 -17.43
N GLN A 57 -8.60 33.39 -16.35
CA GLN A 57 -7.93 34.70 -16.19
C GLN A 57 -6.41 34.53 -16.06
N TYR A 58 -5.95 33.54 -15.27
CA TYR A 58 -4.52 33.19 -15.21
C TYR A 58 -4.00 32.67 -16.54
N ARG A 59 -4.78 31.83 -17.24
CA ARG A 59 -4.39 31.31 -18.56
C ARG A 59 -4.22 32.45 -19.57
N THR A 60 -5.17 33.37 -19.60
CA THR A 60 -5.15 34.55 -20.48
C THR A 60 -3.99 35.51 -20.13
N ALA A 61 -3.75 35.75 -18.84
CA ALA A 61 -2.63 36.56 -18.38
C ALA A 61 -1.26 35.92 -18.69
N VAL A 62 -1.15 34.60 -18.55
CA VAL A 62 0.06 33.83 -18.92
C VAL A 62 0.26 33.84 -20.43
N ASP A 63 -0.79 33.63 -21.24
CA ASP A 63 -0.73 33.68 -22.71
C ASP A 63 -0.29 35.08 -23.18
N HIS A 64 -0.85 36.15 -22.60
CA HIS A 64 -0.45 37.53 -22.88
C HIS A 64 1.01 37.82 -22.45
N ALA A 65 1.42 37.35 -21.27
CA ALA A 65 2.81 37.50 -20.81
C ALA A 65 3.79 36.76 -21.73
N ILE A 66 3.46 35.55 -22.18
CA ILE A 66 4.28 34.80 -23.16
C ILE A 66 4.37 35.57 -24.49
N GLU A 67 3.27 36.16 -24.96
CA GLU A 67 3.25 36.95 -26.20
C GLU A 67 4.08 38.25 -26.09
N GLN A 68 4.05 38.92 -24.93
CA GLN A 68 4.90 40.08 -24.63
C GLN A 68 6.38 39.68 -24.55
N LEU A 69 6.69 38.54 -23.91
CA LEU A 69 8.05 38.01 -23.81
C LEU A 69 8.64 37.61 -25.17
N ALA A 70 7.81 37.17 -26.13
CA ALA A 70 8.25 36.86 -27.49
C ALA A 70 8.72 38.09 -28.29
N LYS A 71 8.32 39.31 -27.91
CA LYS A 71 8.61 40.57 -28.63
C LYS A 71 9.99 41.18 -28.30
N ALA A 72 10.65 40.75 -27.22
CA ALA A 72 12.04 41.13 -26.88
C ALA A 72 13.02 39.95 -27.11
N SER A 73 14.34 40.17 -27.10
CA SER A 73 15.38 39.11 -27.17
C SER A 73 15.69 38.50 -25.79
N ILE A 74 15.79 37.16 -25.68
CA ILE A 74 16.04 36.45 -24.40
C ILE A 74 17.37 36.89 -23.77
N ALA A 75 18.37 37.17 -24.62
CA ALA A 75 19.71 37.49 -24.18
C ALA A 75 19.89 38.90 -23.58
N ALA A 76 18.91 39.80 -23.77
CA ALA A 76 19.05 41.21 -23.39
C ALA A 76 18.33 41.58 -22.08
N ASP A 77 17.51 40.69 -21.52
CA ASP A 77 16.65 40.99 -20.36
C ASP A 77 16.88 40.00 -19.20
N PRO A 78 17.51 40.45 -18.09
CA PRO A 78 17.83 39.59 -16.94
C PRO A 78 16.59 39.07 -16.20
N ASP A 79 15.45 39.77 -16.28
CA ASP A 79 14.22 39.36 -15.59
C ASP A 79 13.53 38.23 -16.31
N ARG A 80 13.58 38.30 -17.64
CA ARG A 80 13.14 37.21 -18.48
C ARG A 80 13.97 35.94 -18.28
N GLN A 81 15.28 36.06 -18.17
CA GLN A 81 16.15 34.90 -17.91
C GLN A 81 15.82 34.24 -16.55
N ALA A 82 15.54 35.05 -15.52
CA ALA A 82 15.18 34.56 -14.19
C ALA A 82 13.83 33.80 -14.19
N LEU A 83 12.84 34.32 -14.92
CA LEU A 83 11.54 33.66 -15.07
C LEU A 83 11.62 32.33 -15.82
N TYR A 84 12.33 32.28 -16.95
CA TYR A 84 12.50 31.03 -17.68
C TYR A 84 13.23 29.98 -16.85
N ALA A 85 14.19 30.37 -16.00
CA ALA A 85 14.87 29.45 -15.09
C ALA A 85 13.92 28.89 -14.01
N ILE A 86 12.97 29.69 -13.50
CA ILE A 86 11.92 29.18 -12.61
C ILE A 86 11.02 28.20 -13.34
N VAL A 87 10.54 28.56 -14.54
CA VAL A 87 9.63 27.72 -15.31
C VAL A 87 10.30 26.40 -15.66
N ASP A 88 11.54 26.42 -16.13
CA ASP A 88 12.31 25.21 -16.45
C ASP A 88 12.49 24.29 -15.23
N LYS A 89 12.65 24.88 -14.03
CA LYS A 89 12.79 24.13 -12.78
C LYS A 89 11.46 23.56 -12.26
N LEU A 90 10.34 24.29 -12.42
CA LEU A 90 9.05 23.91 -11.85
C LEU A 90 8.16 23.10 -12.81
N LEU A 91 8.35 23.27 -14.11
CA LEU A 91 7.54 22.63 -15.14
C LEU A 91 7.60 21.09 -15.10
N PRO A 92 8.75 20.43 -14.82
CA PRO A 92 8.79 18.98 -14.65
C PRO A 92 7.90 18.49 -13.50
N ASP A 93 7.95 19.16 -12.33
CA ASP A 93 7.18 18.79 -11.14
C ASP A 93 5.67 19.01 -11.34
N VAL A 94 5.29 20.06 -12.07
CA VAL A 94 3.88 20.32 -12.42
C VAL A 94 3.38 19.28 -13.42
N ARG A 95 4.19 18.94 -14.43
CA ARG A 95 3.86 17.90 -15.43
C ARG A 95 3.71 16.52 -14.79
N ALA A 96 4.61 16.15 -13.88
CA ALA A 96 4.53 14.88 -13.15
C ALA A 96 3.23 14.79 -12.34
N ARG A 97 2.90 15.81 -11.54
CA ARG A 97 1.65 15.85 -10.76
C ARG A 97 0.39 15.83 -11.63
N HIS A 98 0.41 16.46 -12.80
CA HIS A 98 -0.72 16.41 -13.72
C HIS A 98 -0.87 15.02 -14.35
N LEU A 99 0.24 14.37 -14.70
CA LEU A 99 0.25 13.01 -15.23
C LEU A 99 -0.28 12.01 -14.20
N GLU A 100 0.18 12.08 -12.96
CA GLU A 100 -0.31 11.24 -11.83
C GLU A 100 -1.82 11.35 -11.69
N ARG A 101 -2.35 12.58 -11.58
CA ARG A 101 -3.80 12.82 -11.45
C ARG A 101 -4.58 12.27 -12.64
N LYS A 102 -4.03 12.38 -13.86
CA LYS A 102 -4.68 11.88 -15.06
C LYS A 102 -4.67 10.36 -15.13
N ILE A 103 -3.60 9.72 -14.65
CA ILE A 103 -3.54 8.26 -14.49
C ILE A 103 -4.60 7.81 -13.48
N GLU A 104 -4.70 8.44 -12.32
CA GLU A 104 -5.72 8.14 -11.30
C GLU A 104 -7.14 8.23 -11.87
N GLN A 105 -7.45 9.34 -12.56
CA GLN A 105 -8.76 9.51 -13.20
C GLN A 105 -9.08 8.45 -14.25
N LEU A 106 -8.08 8.00 -15.02
CA LEU A 106 -8.26 6.91 -15.98
C LEU A 106 -8.45 5.56 -15.28
N LEU A 107 -7.76 5.32 -14.17
CA LEU A 107 -7.91 4.11 -13.36
C LEU A 107 -9.30 4.03 -12.72
N ASP A 108 -9.84 5.13 -12.22
CA ASP A 108 -11.20 5.18 -11.66
C ASP A 108 -12.24 4.83 -12.72
N VAL A 109 -12.16 5.45 -13.91
CA VAL A 109 -13.08 5.16 -15.03
C VAL A 109 -12.94 3.70 -15.49
N LEU A 110 -11.73 3.16 -15.54
CA LEU A 110 -11.48 1.77 -15.90
C LEU A 110 -12.10 0.82 -14.86
N ALA A 111 -11.85 1.04 -13.56
CA ALA A 111 -12.40 0.23 -12.47
C ALA A 111 -13.93 0.22 -12.45
N ASP A 112 -14.57 1.36 -12.76
CA ASP A 112 -16.03 1.49 -12.77
C ASP A 112 -16.69 0.88 -14.02
N THR A 113 -16.00 0.87 -15.17
CA THR A 113 -16.61 0.51 -16.48
C THR A 113 -16.21 -0.89 -16.97
N HIS A 114 -15.01 -1.37 -16.61
CA HIS A 114 -14.46 -2.66 -16.99
C HIS A 114 -13.29 -2.98 -16.04
N ASP A 115 -13.51 -3.74 -14.96
CA ASP A 115 -12.37 -4.35 -14.25
C ASP A 115 -11.77 -5.42 -15.18
N PRO A 116 -10.63 -5.15 -15.86
CA PRO A 116 -10.06 -6.08 -16.83
C PRO A 116 -9.54 -7.35 -16.16
N MET A 117 -9.46 -7.36 -14.82
CA MET A 117 -9.06 -8.48 -13.99
C MET A 117 -10.22 -9.16 -13.27
N ALA A 118 -11.48 -8.75 -13.46
CA ALA A 118 -12.61 -9.37 -12.77
C ALA A 118 -12.74 -10.88 -13.06
N GLU A 119 -12.60 -11.29 -14.33
CA GLU A 119 -12.62 -12.71 -14.72
C GLU A 119 -11.40 -13.47 -14.16
N PHE A 120 -10.24 -12.82 -14.10
CA PHE A 120 -9.04 -13.40 -13.50
C PHE A 120 -9.19 -13.56 -11.98
N HIS A 121 -9.65 -12.52 -11.27
CA HIS A 121 -9.89 -12.53 -9.83
C HIS A 121 -10.97 -13.54 -9.43
N THR A 122 -12.02 -13.69 -10.23
CA THR A 122 -13.06 -14.70 -9.98
C THR A 122 -12.55 -16.11 -10.21
N THR A 123 -11.74 -16.34 -11.24
CA THR A 123 -11.08 -17.63 -11.48
C THR A 123 -10.09 -17.97 -10.36
N VAL A 124 -9.20 -17.04 -10.00
CA VAL A 124 -8.26 -17.18 -8.87
C VAL A 124 -9.00 -17.38 -7.54
N ALA A 125 -10.13 -16.71 -7.32
CA ALA A 125 -10.96 -16.90 -6.12
C ALA A 125 -11.66 -18.27 -6.12
N ALA A 126 -12.12 -18.76 -7.28
CA ALA A 126 -12.69 -20.09 -7.45
C ALA A 126 -11.64 -21.18 -7.23
N ASP A 127 -10.45 -21.04 -7.82
CA ASP A 127 -9.31 -21.94 -7.63
C ASP A 127 -8.87 -21.98 -6.16
N ASN A 128 -8.77 -20.80 -5.52
CA ASN A 128 -8.52 -20.71 -4.08
C ASN A 128 -9.60 -21.42 -3.26
N THR A 129 -10.87 -21.37 -3.68
CA THR A 129 -11.96 -22.07 -3.02
C THR A 129 -11.83 -23.59 -3.19
N ALA A 130 -11.51 -24.06 -4.40
CA ALA A 130 -11.33 -25.48 -4.68
C ALA A 130 -10.15 -26.08 -3.91
N ILE A 131 -9.01 -25.38 -3.84
CA ILE A 131 -7.83 -25.83 -3.08
C ILE A 131 -8.14 -25.88 -1.58
N ARG A 132 -8.85 -24.88 -1.05
CA ARG A 132 -9.30 -24.87 0.36
C ARG A 132 -10.28 -26.00 0.65
N GLN A 133 -11.22 -26.27 -0.25
CA GLN A 133 -12.15 -27.39 -0.12
C GLN A 133 -11.43 -28.73 -0.12
N ARG A 134 -10.45 -28.91 -1.03
CA ARG A 134 -9.61 -30.11 -1.07
C ARG A 134 -8.84 -30.29 0.24
N PHE A 135 -8.21 -29.24 0.75
CA PHE A 135 -7.54 -29.27 2.05
C PHE A 135 -8.48 -29.76 3.15
N MET A 136 -9.71 -29.23 3.20
CA MET A 136 -10.69 -29.64 4.22
C MET A 136 -11.17 -31.09 4.06
N HIS A 137 -11.02 -31.68 2.87
CA HIS A 137 -11.32 -33.09 2.63
C HIS A 137 -10.15 -34.00 3.01
N GLU A 138 -8.91 -33.59 2.70
CA GLU A 138 -7.70 -34.41 2.84
C GLU A 138 -7.07 -34.30 4.23
N VAL A 139 -7.24 -33.16 4.90
CA VAL A 139 -6.62 -32.89 6.20
C VAL A 139 -7.70 -32.91 7.28
N GLU A 140 -7.55 -33.83 8.25
CA GLU A 140 -8.42 -33.83 9.43
C GLU A 140 -8.19 -32.54 10.22
N THR A 141 -9.28 -31.83 10.53
CA THR A 141 -9.26 -30.56 11.26
C THR A 141 -10.23 -30.61 12.44
N LEU A 142 -9.94 -29.80 13.46
CA LEU A 142 -10.72 -29.66 14.68
C LEU A 142 -11.33 -28.27 14.77
N THR A 143 -12.50 -28.20 15.38
CA THR A 143 -13.08 -26.97 15.93
C THR A 143 -12.36 -26.57 17.22
N SER A 144 -12.48 -25.31 17.64
CA SER A 144 -11.97 -24.87 18.96
C SER A 144 -12.54 -25.70 20.12
N ALA A 145 -13.78 -26.19 19.99
CA ALA A 145 -14.42 -27.02 21.01
C ALA A 145 -13.78 -28.41 21.10
N GLU A 146 -13.46 -29.02 19.96
CA GLU A 146 -12.79 -30.33 19.90
C GLU A 146 -11.33 -30.24 20.37
N VAL A 147 -10.62 -29.16 20.04
CA VAL A 147 -9.26 -28.90 20.58
C VAL A 147 -9.26 -28.92 22.10
N ALA A 148 -10.20 -28.20 22.74
CA ALA A 148 -10.26 -28.20 24.19
C ALA A 148 -10.73 -29.53 24.80
N GLY A 149 -11.60 -30.25 24.10
CA GLY A 149 -12.00 -31.61 24.49
C GLY A 149 -10.81 -32.57 24.48
N ARG A 150 -10.01 -32.58 23.40
CA ARG A 150 -8.81 -33.43 23.29
C ARG A 150 -7.75 -33.07 24.33
N ALA A 151 -7.60 -31.79 24.66
CA ALA A 151 -6.67 -31.31 25.69
C ALA A 151 -7.09 -31.63 27.14
N GLY A 152 -8.21 -32.33 27.35
CA GLY A 152 -8.69 -32.69 28.69
C GLY A 152 -9.20 -31.52 29.53
N HIS A 153 -9.52 -30.38 28.92
CA HIS A 153 -10.02 -29.21 29.65
C HIS A 153 -11.54 -29.26 29.81
N GLU A 154 -12.00 -29.28 31.07
CA GLU A 154 -13.43 -29.24 31.41
C GLU A 154 -14.15 -27.97 30.92
N ALA A 155 -15.48 -28.10 30.83
CA ALA A 155 -16.41 -27.33 30.02
C ALA A 155 -16.33 -25.78 30.11
N LYS A 156 -15.76 -25.21 31.17
CA LYS A 156 -15.75 -23.76 31.45
C LYS A 156 -14.73 -22.95 30.63
N ASN A 157 -13.67 -23.56 30.11
CA ASN A 157 -12.59 -22.86 29.38
C ASN A 157 -12.39 -23.34 27.92
N ARG A 158 -13.36 -24.05 27.35
CA ARG A 158 -13.21 -24.72 26.03
C ARG A 158 -12.76 -23.80 24.89
N HIS A 159 -13.34 -22.61 24.77
CA HIS A 159 -12.95 -21.69 23.71
C HIS A 159 -11.67 -20.90 24.02
N GLN A 160 -11.29 -20.80 25.29
CA GLN A 160 -10.11 -20.05 25.71
C GLN A 160 -8.81 -20.81 25.42
N THR A 161 -8.81 -22.15 25.47
CA THR A 161 -7.61 -22.95 25.23
C THR A 161 -7.09 -22.78 23.80
N ALA A 162 -7.92 -23.02 22.79
CA ALA A 162 -7.51 -22.92 21.39
C ALA A 162 -7.14 -21.48 21.00
N ALA A 163 -7.93 -20.50 21.45
CA ALA A 163 -7.64 -19.09 21.23
C ALA A 163 -6.32 -18.65 21.87
N ARG A 164 -6.04 -19.08 23.11
CA ARG A 164 -4.79 -18.81 23.81
C ARG A 164 -3.60 -19.44 23.09
N TRP A 165 -3.70 -20.70 22.67
CA TRP A 165 -2.61 -21.36 21.95
C TRP A 165 -2.35 -20.71 20.60
N LYS A 166 -3.39 -20.32 19.87
CA LYS A 166 -3.27 -19.54 18.63
C LYS A 166 -2.59 -18.19 18.87
N ALA A 167 -3.01 -17.45 19.91
CA ALA A 167 -2.40 -16.16 20.27
C ALA A 167 -0.93 -16.27 20.69
N GLN A 168 -0.52 -17.43 21.21
CA GLN A 168 0.86 -17.74 21.57
C GLN A 168 1.66 -18.39 20.43
N ALA A 169 1.12 -18.42 19.21
CA ALA A 169 1.68 -19.09 18.04
C ALA A 169 2.03 -20.57 18.29
N ARG A 170 1.38 -21.23 19.26
CA ARG A 170 1.59 -22.68 19.51
C ARG A 170 0.88 -23.56 18.50
N VAL A 171 -0.17 -23.03 17.89
CA VAL A 171 -0.95 -23.63 16.81
C VAL A 171 -1.42 -22.52 15.87
N PHE A 172 -1.81 -22.89 14.67
CA PHE A 172 -2.53 -22.02 13.75
C PHE A 172 -3.91 -22.62 13.41
N ALA A 173 -4.77 -21.78 12.85
CA ALA A 173 -6.09 -22.16 12.37
C ALA A 173 -6.34 -21.55 10.99
N VAL A 174 -7.03 -22.29 10.12
CA VAL A 174 -7.54 -21.78 8.85
C VAL A 174 -9.00 -21.33 8.99
N PRO A 175 -9.37 -20.13 8.50
CA PRO A 175 -10.76 -19.72 8.48
C PRO A 175 -11.52 -20.49 7.40
N TYR A 176 -12.55 -21.24 7.80
CA TYR A 176 -13.38 -22.03 6.89
C TYR A 176 -14.85 -21.96 7.31
N GLN A 177 -15.74 -21.56 6.40
CA GLN A 177 -17.18 -21.40 6.65
C GLN A 177 -17.51 -20.58 7.92
N GLY A 178 -16.81 -19.47 8.14
CA GLY A 178 -17.06 -18.56 9.25
C GLY A 178 -16.52 -19.01 10.61
N GLN A 179 -15.70 -20.06 10.65
CA GLN A 179 -15.13 -20.60 11.89
C GLN A 179 -13.66 -20.99 11.71
N ASP A 180 -12.90 -20.94 12.81
CA ASP A 180 -11.54 -21.43 12.85
C ASP A 180 -11.52 -22.97 12.81
N ARG A 181 -10.65 -23.52 11.96
CA ARG A 181 -10.36 -24.95 11.84
C ARG A 181 -8.88 -25.19 12.10
N PHE A 182 -8.58 -26.10 13.02
CA PHE A 182 -7.22 -26.40 13.47
C PHE A 182 -6.80 -27.75 12.88
N PRO A 183 -5.83 -27.78 11.94
CA PRO A 183 -5.29 -29.04 11.44
C PRO A 183 -4.76 -29.94 12.57
N THR A 184 -5.10 -31.21 12.53
CA THR A 184 -4.84 -32.18 13.61
C THR A 184 -3.38 -32.55 13.78
N PHE A 185 -2.58 -32.50 12.71
CA PHE A 185 -1.14 -32.79 12.75
C PHE A 185 -0.35 -31.86 13.68
N GLN A 186 -0.96 -30.78 14.17
CA GLN A 186 -0.33 -29.87 15.12
C GLN A 186 -0.33 -30.39 16.56
N PHE A 187 -1.03 -31.50 16.83
CA PHE A 187 -1.26 -32.02 18.17
C PHE A 187 -0.63 -33.42 18.32
N ASP A 188 -0.13 -33.70 19.52
CA ASP A 188 0.29 -35.04 19.92
C ASP A 188 -0.91 -35.94 20.26
N ALA A 189 -0.63 -37.19 20.65
CA ALA A 189 -1.65 -38.16 21.05
C ALA A 189 -2.48 -37.73 22.28
N ASP A 190 -1.95 -36.85 23.13
CA ASP A 190 -2.64 -36.27 24.28
C ASP A 190 -3.47 -35.02 23.91
N GLY A 191 -3.47 -34.61 22.64
CA GLY A 191 -4.14 -33.40 22.18
C GLY A 191 -3.41 -32.11 22.55
N LYS A 192 -2.12 -32.16 22.91
CA LYS A 192 -1.31 -30.98 23.21
C LYS A 192 -0.57 -30.50 21.96
N PRO A 193 -0.37 -29.18 21.77
CA PRO A 193 0.38 -28.66 20.64
C PRO A 193 1.84 -29.15 20.63
N LEU A 194 2.29 -29.62 19.47
CA LEU A 194 3.68 -30.00 19.24
C LEU A 194 4.61 -28.77 19.34
N PRO A 195 5.71 -28.82 20.12
CA PRO A 195 6.67 -27.72 20.23
C PRO A 195 7.26 -27.27 18.88
N LEU A 196 7.48 -28.22 17.96
CA LEU A 196 7.97 -27.96 16.61
C LEU A 196 7.09 -26.94 15.87
N ILE A 197 5.76 -27.05 15.97
CA ILE A 197 4.82 -26.17 15.27
C ILE A 197 5.06 -24.72 15.65
N LYS A 198 5.26 -24.45 16.94
CA LYS A 198 5.57 -23.09 17.42
C LYS A 198 6.84 -22.57 16.77
N ARG A 199 7.91 -23.37 16.78
CA ARG A 199 9.22 -22.99 16.24
C ARG A 199 9.13 -22.70 14.74
N VAL A 200 8.40 -23.52 13.99
CA VAL A 200 8.16 -23.31 12.55
C VAL A 200 7.37 -22.01 12.31
N LEU A 201 6.30 -21.76 13.08
CA LEU A 201 5.50 -20.53 12.95
C LEU A 201 6.29 -19.25 13.30
N GLU A 202 7.31 -19.35 14.15
CA GLU A 202 8.22 -18.25 14.49
C GLU A 202 9.27 -17.99 13.39
N VAL A 203 9.64 -19.02 12.62
CA VAL A 203 10.65 -18.93 11.54
C VAL A 203 10.02 -18.51 10.22
N LEU A 204 8.80 -18.96 9.93
CA LEU A 204 8.11 -18.65 8.67
C LEU A 204 7.84 -17.13 8.53
N PRO A 205 7.76 -16.62 7.28
CA PRO A 205 7.49 -15.21 7.01
C PRO A 205 6.20 -14.69 7.66
N ALA A 206 6.32 -13.60 8.42
CA ALA A 206 5.21 -13.04 9.22
C ALA A 206 4.03 -12.49 8.38
N ASN A 207 4.24 -12.23 7.09
CA ASN A 207 3.21 -11.75 6.16
C ASN A 207 2.33 -12.87 5.58
N ARG A 208 2.58 -14.15 5.91
CA ARG A 208 1.78 -15.26 5.42
C ARG A 208 0.37 -15.25 5.98
N THR A 209 -0.59 -15.49 5.09
CA THR A 209 -1.96 -15.78 5.49
C THR A 209 -2.05 -17.17 6.13
N PRO A 210 -3.06 -17.43 6.98
CA PRO A 210 -3.23 -18.75 7.59
C PRO A 210 -3.36 -19.89 6.58
N TRP A 211 -3.94 -19.61 5.41
CA TRP A 211 -4.05 -20.59 4.32
C TRP A 211 -2.72 -20.88 3.64
N GLN A 212 -1.86 -19.87 3.45
CA GLN A 212 -0.51 -20.09 2.92
C GLN A 212 0.34 -20.92 3.90
N THR A 213 0.23 -20.66 5.20
CA THR A 213 0.85 -21.50 6.23
C THR A 213 0.36 -22.94 6.15
N ALA A 214 -0.96 -23.14 6.03
CA ALA A 214 -1.55 -24.47 5.91
C ALA A 214 -1.03 -25.23 4.68
N PHE A 215 -0.99 -24.57 3.52
CA PHE A 215 -0.51 -25.16 2.28
C PHE A 215 0.97 -25.52 2.34
N TRP A 216 1.80 -24.71 2.99
CA TRP A 216 3.21 -25.04 3.19
C TRP A 216 3.39 -26.38 3.92
N PHE A 217 2.59 -26.66 4.95
CA PHE A 217 2.68 -27.92 5.69
C PHE A 217 2.23 -29.16 4.92
N VAL A 218 1.31 -29.02 3.96
CA VAL A 218 0.70 -30.17 3.26
C VAL A 218 1.24 -30.37 1.84
N SER A 219 1.93 -29.37 1.28
CA SER A 219 2.49 -29.44 -0.07
C SER A 219 3.87 -30.06 -0.04
N SER A 220 4.22 -30.74 -1.15
CA SER A 220 5.57 -31.21 -1.39
C SER A 220 6.59 -30.08 -1.23
N ASN A 221 7.62 -30.32 -0.43
CA ASN A 221 8.66 -29.33 -0.16
C ASN A 221 10.01 -29.81 -0.74
N SER A 222 10.57 -29.02 -1.66
CA SER A 222 11.83 -29.34 -2.34
C SER A 222 13.04 -29.38 -1.41
N TRP A 223 13.05 -28.56 -0.35
CA TRP A 223 14.10 -28.57 0.67
C TRP A 223 14.09 -29.83 1.52
N LEU A 224 12.95 -30.52 1.58
CA LEU A 224 12.79 -31.83 2.23
C LEU A 224 12.98 -33.01 1.27
N GLY A 225 13.31 -32.75 0.00
CA GLY A 225 13.45 -33.79 -1.02
C GLY A 225 12.13 -34.32 -1.58
N GLY A 226 11.03 -33.57 -1.43
CA GLY A 226 9.72 -33.89 -2.01
C GLY A 226 8.57 -34.15 -1.02
N PRO A 227 8.78 -34.80 0.15
CA PRO A 227 7.74 -34.96 1.17
C PRO A 227 7.19 -33.62 1.68
N ALA A 228 5.96 -33.64 2.18
CA ALA A 228 5.38 -32.48 2.84
C ALA A 228 5.91 -32.33 4.28
N PRO A 229 6.06 -31.10 4.80
CA PRO A 229 6.56 -30.89 6.16
C PRO A 229 5.76 -31.61 7.25
N ARG A 230 4.44 -31.77 7.09
CA ARG A 230 3.59 -32.52 8.04
C ARG A 230 3.92 -34.02 8.12
N GLU A 231 4.62 -34.56 7.11
CA GLU A 231 4.98 -35.98 7.03
C GLU A 231 6.34 -36.26 7.71
N LEU A 232 7.08 -35.20 8.05
CA LEU A 232 8.42 -35.26 8.65
C LEU A 232 8.49 -34.55 9.99
N LEU A 233 7.37 -34.47 10.73
CA LEU A 233 7.32 -33.80 12.04
C LEU A 233 8.23 -34.43 13.10
N ASP A 234 8.65 -35.69 12.90
CA ASP A 234 9.62 -36.37 13.77
C ASP A 234 11.08 -35.91 13.50
N ASP A 235 11.37 -35.35 12.32
CA ASP A 235 12.66 -34.74 11.98
C ASP A 235 12.57 -33.22 12.13
N GLU A 236 12.55 -32.75 13.38
CA GLU A 236 12.42 -31.34 13.71
C GLU A 236 13.47 -30.45 13.01
N ALA A 237 14.69 -30.97 12.85
CA ALA A 237 15.78 -30.21 12.25
C ALA A 237 15.52 -29.95 10.76
N ALA A 238 15.17 -31.00 10.00
CA ALA A 238 14.88 -30.86 8.59
C ALA A 238 13.72 -29.90 8.31
N VAL A 239 12.63 -30.00 9.09
CA VAL A 239 11.44 -29.14 8.93
C VAL A 239 11.76 -27.68 9.25
N LEU A 240 12.60 -27.41 10.25
CA LEU A 240 12.98 -26.04 10.61
C LEU A 240 13.93 -25.41 9.58
N GLU A 241 14.89 -26.17 9.05
CA GLU A 241 15.76 -25.70 7.97
C GLU A 241 14.95 -25.37 6.71
N ALA A 242 13.99 -26.23 6.34
CA ALA A 242 13.08 -25.96 5.23
C ALA A 242 12.23 -24.69 5.45
N ALA A 243 11.80 -24.43 6.69
CA ALA A 243 11.08 -23.19 7.03
C ALA A 243 11.97 -21.95 6.95
N ALA A 244 13.25 -22.07 7.32
CA ALA A 244 14.22 -20.98 7.26
C ALA A 244 14.54 -20.59 5.81
N HIS A 245 14.77 -21.58 4.92
CA HIS A 245 15.01 -21.32 3.50
C HIS A 245 13.86 -20.57 2.82
N GLU A 246 12.62 -20.89 3.21
CA GLU A 246 11.43 -20.19 2.71
C GLU A 246 11.40 -18.70 3.11
N SER A 247 12.01 -18.33 4.24
CA SER A 247 12.10 -16.94 4.70
C SER A 247 13.16 -16.12 3.98
N ASP A 248 14.24 -16.77 3.53
CA ASP A 248 15.31 -16.15 2.78
C ASP A 248 14.88 -15.80 1.34
N GLU A 249 14.10 -16.66 0.68
CA GLU A 249 13.63 -16.42 -0.71
C GLU A 249 12.67 -15.23 -0.84
N ILE A 250 11.89 -14.91 0.19
CA ILE A 250 10.94 -13.78 0.16
C ILE A 250 11.63 -12.44 0.49
N SER A 251 12.81 -12.48 1.10
CA SER A 251 13.56 -11.29 1.53
C SER A 251 14.61 -10.83 0.51
N GLY A 252 14.89 -11.61 -0.54
CA GLY A 252 15.84 -11.31 -1.63
C GLY A 252 15.17 -10.84 -2.91
#